data_AF-A0A559TDX8-F1
#
_entry.id   AF-A0A559TDX8-F1
#
_cell.length_a   1.000
_cell.length_b   1.000
_cell.length_c   1.000
_cell.angle_alpha   90.00
_cell.angle_beta   90.00
_cell.angle_gamma   90.00
#
_symmetry.space_group_name_H-M   'P 1'
#
loop_
_entity.id
_entity.type
_entity.pdbx_description
1 polymer ?
#
loop_
_entity_poly.entity_id
_entity_poly.type
_entity_poly.pdbx_seq_one_letter_code
_entity_poly.pdbx_strand_id
1 'polypeptide(L)'
;MELRHENELMNRLERVEILGCAEILREELKRWYGADRIGVNVWRDLHDRWKMIEQRPEMKLLVGGTDSSNWVFIWGEGLATGEASWFKDVAFLARRTNAQGRVVELLPPDGD
;
A
#
# COMPACT_ATOMS: atom_id res chain seq x y z
N MET A 1 4.79 20.79 -7.06
CA MET A 1 5.86 19.78 -7.21
C MET A 1 6.66 20.13 -8.46
N GLU A 2 7.98 19.90 -8.47
CA GLU A 2 8.80 20.07 -9.69
C GLU A 2 8.58 18.88 -10.64
N LEU A 3 8.65 19.10 -11.97
CA LEU A 3 8.38 18.05 -12.98
C LEU A 3 9.23 16.78 -12.78
N ARG A 4 10.51 16.93 -12.40
CA ARG A 4 11.38 15.77 -12.13
C ARG A 4 10.90 14.91 -10.96
N HIS A 5 10.34 15.53 -9.92
CA HIS A 5 9.84 14.84 -8.74
C HIS A 5 8.51 14.17 -9.03
N GLU A 6 7.68 14.82 -9.84
CA GLU A 6 6.44 14.25 -10.35
C GLU A 6 6.70 12.99 -11.18
N ASN A 7 7.65 13.06 -12.12
CA ASN A 7 8.02 11.89 -12.92
C ASN A 7 8.55 10.74 -12.05
N GLU A 8 9.41 11.02 -11.07
CA GLU A 8 9.92 9.99 -10.16
C GLU A 8 8.80 9.38 -9.31
N LEU A 9 7.88 10.19 -8.80
CA LEU A 9 6.72 9.70 -8.06
C LEU A 9 5.86 8.78 -8.92
N MET A 10 5.54 9.19 -10.14
CA MET A 10 4.75 8.39 -11.07
C MET A 10 5.46 7.07 -11.40
N ASN A 11 6.77 7.10 -11.68
CA ASN A 11 7.56 5.89 -11.90
C ASN A 11 7.49 4.93 -10.69
N ARG A 12 7.50 5.44 -9.46
CA ARG A 12 7.37 4.59 -8.25
C ARG A 12 5.99 3.98 -8.15
N LEU A 13 4.93 4.74 -8.41
CA LEU A 13 3.57 4.22 -8.41
C LEU A 13 3.36 3.18 -9.53
N GLU A 14 3.89 3.39 -10.72
CA GLU A 14 3.87 2.38 -11.79
C GLU A 14 4.62 1.09 -11.40
N ARG A 15 5.72 1.20 -10.65
CA ARG A 15 6.37 0.00 -10.08
C ARG A 15 5.48 -0.73 -9.09
N VAL A 16 4.68 -0.02 -8.30
CA VAL A 16 3.69 -0.63 -7.40
C VAL A 16 2.63 -1.39 -8.22
N GLU A 17 2.17 -0.82 -9.33
CA GLU A 17 1.24 -1.47 -10.26
C GLU A 17 1.86 -2.74 -10.88
N ILE A 18 3.10 -2.67 -11.36
CA ILE A 18 3.74 -3.77 -12.11
C ILE A 18 4.29 -4.87 -11.21
N LEU A 19 4.94 -4.49 -10.10
CA LEU A 19 5.69 -5.40 -9.22
C LEU A 19 4.95 -5.72 -7.92
N GLY A 20 3.88 -4.98 -7.62
CA GLY A 20 3.10 -5.11 -6.38
C GLY A 20 3.69 -4.36 -5.18
N CYS A 21 4.89 -3.77 -5.30
CA CYS A 21 5.43 -2.94 -4.24
C CYS A 21 6.47 -1.91 -4.71
N ALA A 22 6.57 -0.81 -3.96
CA ALA A 22 7.67 0.14 -4.04
C ALA A 22 7.91 0.81 -2.69
N GLU A 23 9.17 1.10 -2.39
CA GLU A 23 9.58 1.87 -1.23
C GLU A 23 9.85 3.33 -1.64
N ILE A 24 9.48 4.27 -0.77
CA ILE A 24 9.80 5.69 -0.89
C ILE A 24 10.22 6.22 0.49
N LEU A 25 11.34 6.94 0.57
CA LEU A 25 11.76 7.54 1.84
C LEU A 25 10.78 8.66 2.24
N ARG A 26 10.49 8.81 3.53
CA ARG A 26 9.66 9.94 4.03
C ARG A 26 10.25 11.29 3.63
N GLU A 27 11.57 11.43 3.70
CA GLU A 27 12.28 12.64 3.30
C GLU A 27 12.19 12.94 1.81
N GLU A 28 12.25 11.90 0.96
CA GLU A 28 12.06 12.07 -0.49
C GLU A 28 10.68 12.62 -0.78
N LEU A 29 9.65 11.99 -0.20
CA LEU A 29 8.27 12.42 -0.41
C LEU A 29 8.04 13.86 0.09
N LYS A 30 8.57 14.20 1.27
CA LYS A 30 8.53 15.57 1.80
C LYS A 30 9.20 16.56 0.87
N ARG A 31 10.39 16.23 0.36
CA ARG A 31 11.13 17.06 -0.58
C ARG A 31 10.40 17.26 -1.90
N TRP A 32 9.79 16.19 -2.43
CA TRP A 32 9.03 16.26 -3.69
C TRP A 32 7.80 17.15 -3.56
N TYR A 33 7.08 17.04 -2.45
CA TYR A 33 5.91 17.86 -2.15
C TYR A 33 6.24 19.24 -1.60
N GLY A 34 7.50 19.53 -1.25
CA GLY A 34 7.90 20.77 -0.60
C GLY A 34 7.21 20.97 0.75
N ALA A 35 7.02 19.89 1.51
CA ALA A 35 6.25 19.88 2.75
C ALA A 35 7.08 19.40 3.94
N ASP A 36 6.98 20.09 5.08
CA ASP A 36 7.67 19.69 6.32
C ASP A 36 7.07 18.41 6.94
N ARG A 37 5.80 18.14 6.65
CA ARG A 37 5.06 16.96 7.12
C ARG A 37 4.16 16.40 6.02
N ILE A 38 4.01 15.08 6.01
CA ILE A 38 3.07 14.40 5.11
C ILE A 38 1.67 14.44 5.74
N GLY A 39 0.87 15.42 5.31
CA GLY A 39 -0.51 15.61 5.77
C GLY A 39 -1.55 15.02 4.81
N VAL A 40 -2.83 15.17 5.17
CA VAL A 40 -3.99 14.69 4.39
C VAL A 40 -3.94 15.10 2.92
N ASN A 41 -3.48 16.32 2.59
CA ASN A 41 -3.45 16.79 1.21
C ASN A 41 -2.44 16.02 0.36
N VAL A 42 -1.29 15.63 0.92
CA VAL A 42 -0.30 14.81 0.21
C VAL A 42 -0.87 13.41 -0.04
N TRP A 43 -1.53 12.83 0.96
CA TRP A 43 -2.17 11.53 0.81
C TRP A 43 -3.31 11.52 -0.20
N ARG A 44 -4.11 12.60 -0.26
CA ARG A 44 -5.18 12.76 -1.26
C ARG A 44 -4.60 12.81 -2.66
N ASP A 45 -3.57 13.63 -2.88
CA ASP A 45 -2.92 13.75 -4.18
C ASP A 45 -2.27 12.43 -4.62
N LEU A 46 -1.59 11.71 -3.71
CA LEU A 46 -1.05 10.37 -3.98
C LEU A 46 -2.13 9.38 -4.42
N HIS A 47 -3.26 9.39 -3.72
CA HIS A 47 -4.39 8.52 -4.04
C HIS A 47 -5.04 8.91 -5.40
N ASP A 48 -5.16 10.20 -5.69
CA ASP A 48 -5.69 10.67 -6.97
C ASP A 48 -4.76 10.31 -8.14
N ARG A 49 -3.44 10.38 -7.94
CA ARG A 49 -2.42 9.92 -8.91
C ARG A 49 -2.46 8.41 -9.10
N TRP A 50 -2.59 7.65 -8.02
CA TRP A 50 -2.73 6.20 -8.07
C TRP A 50 -3.94 5.78 -8.94
N LYS A 51 -5.09 6.44 -8.75
CA LYS A 51 -6.30 6.22 -9.56
C LYS A 51 -6.12 6.47 -11.06
N MET A 52 -5.12 7.24 -11.47
CA MET A 52 -4.84 7.47 -12.89
C MET A 52 -4.14 6.28 -13.55
N ILE A 53 -3.49 5.41 -12.78
CA ILE A 53 -2.66 4.32 -13.29
C ILE A 53 -3.15 2.93 -12.88
N GLU A 54 -3.99 2.83 -11.85
CA GLU A 54 -4.47 1.54 -11.33
C GLU A 54 -5.27 0.78 -12.41
N GLN A 55 -4.92 -0.49 -12.65
CA GLN A 55 -5.66 -1.34 -13.60
C GLN A 55 -6.70 -2.22 -12.91
N ARG A 56 -6.60 -2.39 -11.58
CA ARG A 56 -7.47 -3.26 -10.76
C ARG A 56 -8.06 -2.49 -9.58
N PRO A 57 -9.12 -1.69 -9.81
CA PRO A 57 -9.70 -0.80 -8.79
C PRO A 57 -10.37 -1.57 -7.62
N GLU A 58 -10.63 -2.86 -7.78
CA GLU A 58 -11.09 -3.73 -6.69
C GLU A 58 -10.02 -3.99 -5.62
N MET A 59 -8.75 -3.78 -5.95
CA MET A 59 -7.61 -3.93 -5.04
C MET A 59 -7.18 -2.57 -4.50
N LYS A 60 -7.03 -2.48 -3.17
CA LYS A 60 -6.65 -1.22 -2.51
C LYS A 60 -5.14 -1.05 -2.48
N LEU A 61 -4.67 0.16 -2.79
CA LEU A 61 -3.30 0.58 -2.47
C LEU A 61 -3.13 0.66 -0.96
N LEU A 62 -2.17 -0.10 -0.43
CA LEU A 62 -1.82 -0.10 0.99
C LEU A 62 -0.51 0.63 1.20
N VAL A 63 -0.39 1.30 2.35
CA VAL A 63 0.80 2.04 2.74
C VAL A 63 1.23 1.58 4.12
N GLY A 64 2.42 0.98 4.20
CA GLY A 64 3.06 0.55 5.43
C GLY A 64 4.19 1.50 5.82
N GLY A 65 4.21 1.96 7.07
CA GLY A 65 5.34 2.71 7.61
C GLY A 65 6.37 1.76 8.22
N THR A 66 7.64 1.95 7.89
CA THR A 66 8.73 1.23 8.57
C THR A 66 9.31 2.08 9.71
N ASP A 67 9.98 1.42 10.65
CA ASP A 67 10.77 2.09 11.69
C ASP A 67 11.99 2.83 11.09
N SER A 68 12.43 2.41 9.89
CA SER A 68 13.53 3.00 9.12
C SER A 68 13.17 4.30 8.37
N SER A 69 12.08 4.97 8.71
CA SER A 69 11.61 6.23 8.10
C SER A 69 11.16 6.12 6.64
N ASN A 70 10.69 4.94 6.23
CA ASN A 70 10.26 4.70 4.86
C ASN A 70 8.75 4.46 4.81
N TRP A 71 8.18 4.71 3.64
CA TRP A 71 6.85 4.25 3.27
C TRP A 71 6.98 3.16 2.22
N VAL A 72 6.36 2.02 2.48
CA VAL A 72 6.23 0.93 1.53
C VAL A 72 4.81 0.94 1.00
N PHE A 73 4.68 1.18 -0.30
CA PHE A 73 3.45 1.07 -1.04
C PHE A 73 3.31 -0.37 -1.53
N ILE A 74 2.14 -0.96 -1.31
CA ILE A 74 1.85 -2.36 -1.63
C ILE A 74 0.51 -2.41 -2.36
N TRP A 75 0.47 -3.11 -3.48
CA TRP A 75 -0.71 -3.30 -4.29
C TRP A 75 -0.67 -4.63 -5.05
N GLY A 76 -1.79 -5.03 -5.62
CA GLY A 76 -1.90 -6.27 -6.39
C GLY A 76 -2.00 -7.51 -5.52
N GLU A 77 -1.70 -8.66 -6.12
CA GLU A 77 -1.81 -9.98 -5.48
C GLU A 77 -0.68 -10.28 -4.50
N GLY A 78 0.28 -9.37 -4.27
CA GLY A 78 1.45 -9.63 -3.40
C GLY A 78 1.10 -9.96 -1.94
N LEU A 79 -0.12 -9.61 -1.49
CA LEU A 79 -0.68 -10.06 -0.21
C LEU A 79 -1.67 -11.23 -0.36
N ALA A 80 -2.13 -11.52 -1.58
CA ALA A 80 -2.93 -12.68 -1.88
C ALA A 80 -2.00 -13.90 -1.99
N THR A 81 -1.99 -14.72 -0.95
CA THR A 81 -1.22 -15.95 -0.97
C THR A 81 -2.01 -17.01 -1.72
N GLY A 82 -1.54 -17.41 -2.91
CA GLY A 82 -2.01 -18.63 -3.57
C GLY A 82 -1.50 -19.89 -2.85
N GLU A 83 -2.03 -21.07 -3.20
CA GLU A 83 -1.59 -22.36 -2.61
C GLU A 83 -0.07 -22.62 -2.74
N ALA A 84 0.58 -22.02 -3.74
CA ALA A 84 2.02 -22.15 -3.97
C ALA A 84 2.87 -21.09 -3.23
N SER A 85 2.26 -20.17 -2.48
CA SER A 85 2.99 -19.11 -1.78
C SER A 85 3.78 -19.65 -0.59
N TRP A 86 5.06 -19.29 -0.50
CA TRP A 86 5.89 -19.56 0.67
C TRP A 86 5.50 -18.73 1.89
N PHE A 87 4.95 -17.53 1.65
CA PHE A 87 4.44 -16.65 2.70
C PHE A 87 3.00 -17.01 3.02
N LYS A 88 2.69 -17.18 4.32
CA LYS A 88 1.33 -17.44 4.81
C LYS A 88 0.49 -16.16 4.72
N ASP A 89 -0.79 -16.30 4.41
CA ASP A 89 -1.74 -15.18 4.31
C ASP A 89 -1.65 -14.29 5.56
N VAL A 90 -1.39 -12.99 5.38
CA VAL A 90 -1.32 -12.04 6.49
C VAL A 90 -2.68 -11.91 7.17
N ALA A 91 -3.78 -12.06 6.44
CA ALA A 91 -5.12 -12.12 7.02
C ALA A 91 -5.31 -13.37 7.89
N PHE A 92 -4.70 -14.51 7.53
CA PHE A 92 -4.69 -15.71 8.36
C PHE A 92 -3.86 -15.49 9.63
N LEU A 93 -2.66 -14.90 9.51
CA LEU A 93 -1.82 -14.56 10.66
C LEU A 93 -2.51 -13.55 11.60
N ALA A 94 -3.32 -12.64 11.04
CA ALA A 94 -4.15 -11.70 11.78
C ALA A 94 -5.51 -12.29 12.24
N ARG A 95 -5.75 -13.59 12.05
CA ARG A 95 -6.97 -14.33 12.42
C ARG A 95 -8.26 -13.81 11.78
N ARG A 96 -8.16 -13.16 10.61
CA ARG A 96 -9.30 -12.66 9.82
C ARG A 96 -9.75 -13.64 8.74
N THR A 97 -8.87 -14.54 8.32
CA THR A 97 -9.16 -15.59 7.35
C THR A 97 -8.71 -16.96 7.88
N ASN A 98 -9.31 -18.04 7.35
CA ASN A 98 -8.85 -19.40 7.62
C ASN A 98 -7.63 -19.76 6.74
N ALA A 99 -7.09 -20.97 6.91
CA ALA A 99 -5.92 -21.45 6.16
C ALA A 99 -6.17 -21.55 4.63
N GLN A 100 -7.42 -21.45 4.19
CA GLN A 100 -7.85 -21.45 2.79
C GLN A 100 -8.21 -20.03 2.29
N GLY A 101 -7.88 -18.98 3.05
CA GLY A 101 -8.11 -17.58 2.67
C GLY A 101 -9.56 -17.11 2.76
N ARG A 102 -10.48 -17.92 3.31
CA ARG A 102 -11.87 -17.49 3.51
C ARG A 102 -11.99 -16.63 4.76
N VAL A 103 -12.73 -15.53 4.65
CA VAL A 103 -13.03 -14.65 5.79
C VAL A 103 -13.71 -15.46 6.89
N VAL A 104 -13.16 -15.40 8.10
CA VAL A 104 -13.85 -15.88 9.29
C VAL A 104 -14.75 -14.74 9.73
N GLU A 105 -16.07 -14.93 9.73
CA GLU A 105 -16.97 -13.97 10.37
C GLU A 105 -16.49 -13.76 11.81
N LEU A 106 -15.96 -12.57 12.08
CA LEU A 106 -15.65 -12.16 13.44
C LEU A 106 -17.01 -11.99 14.12
N LEU A 107 -17.37 -12.93 14.99
CA LEU A 107 -18.38 -12.65 16.00
C LEU A 107 -17.97 -11.33 16.69
N PRO A 108 -18.91 -10.41 16.92
CA PRO A 108 -18.60 -9.23 17.71
C PRO A 108 -17.97 -9.68 19.03
N PRO A 109 -17.00 -8.93 19.57
CA PRO A 109 -16.46 -9.27 20.88
C PRO A 109 -17.65 -9.35 21.82
N ASP A 110 -17.84 -10.52 22.44
CA ASP A 110 -18.91 -10.74 23.40
C ASP A 110 -18.97 -9.54 24.34
N GLY A 111 -20.15 -8.92 24.40
CA GLY A 111 -20.40 -7.90 25.39
C GLY A 111 -20.27 -8.52 26.77
N ASP A 112 -19.41 -7.92 27.59
CA ASP A 112 -19.63 -7.60 29.00
C ASP A 112 -18.52 -6.65 29.50
#